data_AF-A0A7S1RB52-F1
#
_entry.id   AF-A0A7S1RB52-F1
#
_cell.length_a   1.000
_cell.length_b   1.000
_cell.length_c   1.000
_cell.angle_alpha   90.00
_cell.angle_beta   90.00
_cell.angle_gamma   90.00
#
_symmetry.space_group_name_H-M   'P 1'
#
loop_
_entity.id
_entity.type
_entity.pdbx_description
1 polymer ?
#
loop_
_entity_poly.entity_id
_entity_poly.type
_entity_poly.pdbx_seq_one_letter_code
_entity_poly.pdbx_strand_id
1 'polypeptide(L)'
;AGSWVEAGLLGNAFWTAVEADDGPIDTEDQKLLRGVFRQGLSDRKEEGELFLPPSVCGQAVQRLRELLEEEEAARRRRQEHFCSPAFAVADPGPLFPASWAPSLAISRQDRAAPPGSVGQAAQRKHARPDYLTDAGRLLKSLPAPAFDQRTEDGARFRIYQIGSLEVRTVQQAGGQEAACAVYSSVAAPSQASPDSRVAETERISKVRQYVEKRGKQGERAPGAPPPLRRFYVVLETERGQSILTELLEDGTVRWAVNPKDLEARNSLAKAVCVSDCLGASATVRDAMDFRADQVLSLAGAFSQSASKRFARDMCLRCTRPR
;
A
#
# COMPACT_ATOMS: atom_id res chain seq x y z
N ALA A 1 20.13 -0.88 39.51
CA ALA A 1 20.21 -1.27 38.10
C ALA A 1 21.28 -2.36 37.95
N GLY A 2 20.93 -3.48 37.35
CA GLY A 2 21.90 -4.51 36.92
C GLY A 2 22.24 -5.67 37.86
N SER A 3 21.68 -5.74 39.08
CA SER A 3 21.93 -6.88 39.99
C SER A 3 20.79 -7.89 40.02
N TRP A 4 20.50 -8.50 38.87
CA TRP A 4 19.41 -9.48 38.74
C TRP A 4 19.75 -10.82 39.40
N VAL A 5 21.04 -11.15 39.46
CA VAL A 5 21.57 -12.35 40.12
C VAL A 5 21.40 -12.26 41.63
N GLU A 6 21.64 -11.09 42.24
CA GLU A 6 21.42 -10.90 43.69
C GLU A 6 19.94 -10.98 44.07
N ALA A 7 19.03 -10.68 43.13
CA ALA A 7 17.60 -10.88 43.31
C ALA A 7 17.15 -12.35 43.16
N GLY A 8 18.07 -13.29 42.92
CA GLY A 8 17.77 -14.72 42.77
C GLY A 8 17.03 -15.07 41.47
N LEU A 9 17.05 -14.18 40.48
CA LEU A 9 16.38 -14.39 39.20
C LEU A 9 17.32 -15.16 38.26
N LEU A 10 17.29 -16.49 38.35
CA LEU A 10 18.04 -17.39 37.47
C LEU A 10 17.08 -18.22 36.61
N GLY A 11 17.60 -18.73 35.49
CA GLY A 11 16.87 -19.72 34.69
C GLY A 11 15.48 -19.24 34.24
N ASN A 12 14.45 -20.05 34.47
CA ASN A 12 13.07 -19.72 34.10
C ASN A 12 12.48 -18.58 34.94
N ALA A 13 12.96 -18.37 36.18
CA ALA A 13 12.51 -17.26 37.02
C ALA A 13 12.90 -15.91 36.41
N PHE A 14 14.10 -15.82 35.80
CA PHE A 14 14.52 -14.63 35.05
C PHE A 14 13.57 -14.33 33.89
N TRP A 15 13.30 -15.33 33.03
CA TRP A 15 12.42 -15.15 31.88
C TRP A 15 11.00 -14.76 32.28
N THR A 16 10.48 -15.37 33.35
CA THR A 16 9.17 -15.03 33.90
C THR A 16 9.13 -13.59 34.41
N ALA A 17 10.18 -13.14 35.10
CA ALA A 17 10.31 -11.76 35.58
C ALA A 17 10.45 -10.74 34.44
N VAL A 18 11.11 -11.10 33.32
CA VAL A 18 11.18 -10.24 32.13
C VAL A 18 9.81 -10.10 31.47
N GLU A 19 8.98 -11.15 31.47
CA GLU A 19 7.66 -11.16 30.81
C GLU A 19 6.51 -10.63 31.67
N ALA A 20 6.61 -10.68 33.01
CA ALA A 20 5.58 -10.17 33.91
C ALA A 20 5.46 -8.64 33.84
N ASP A 21 4.26 -8.05 33.90
CA ASP A 21 4.13 -6.59 33.87
C ASP A 21 4.37 -5.92 35.24
N ASP A 22 4.34 -6.69 36.33
CA ASP A 22 4.60 -6.21 37.70
C ASP A 22 5.55 -7.19 38.41
N GLY A 23 6.84 -7.07 38.06
CA GLY A 23 7.89 -7.99 38.49
C GLY A 23 8.91 -7.35 39.43
N PRO A 24 9.85 -8.17 39.96
CA PRO A 24 10.95 -7.69 40.81
C PRO A 24 12.01 -6.87 40.06
N ILE A 25 11.92 -6.76 38.73
CA ILE A 25 12.81 -5.96 37.88
C ILE A 25 12.17 -4.59 37.70
N ASP A 26 12.95 -3.52 37.84
CA ASP A 26 12.44 -2.17 37.56
C ASP A 26 11.97 -2.05 36.10
N THR A 27 10.96 -1.21 35.88
CA THR A 27 10.29 -1.09 34.57
C THR A 27 11.25 -0.72 33.43
N GLU A 28 12.29 0.08 33.71
CA GLU A 28 13.28 0.49 32.70
C GLU A 28 14.25 -0.64 32.35
N ASP A 29 14.81 -1.34 33.34
CA ASP A 29 15.65 -2.52 33.10
C ASP A 29 14.83 -3.65 32.47
N GLN A 30 13.56 -3.80 32.81
CA GLN A 30 12.68 -4.77 32.16
C GLN A 30 12.45 -4.44 30.67
N LYS A 31 12.19 -3.17 30.35
CA LYS A 31 12.06 -2.71 28.95
C LYS A 31 13.36 -2.93 28.16
N LEU A 32 14.51 -2.63 28.78
CA LEU A 32 15.84 -2.93 28.22
C LEU A 32 15.99 -4.43 27.94
N LEU A 33 15.72 -5.28 28.94
CA LEU A 33 15.84 -6.73 28.82
C LEU A 33 14.90 -7.32 27.76
N ARG A 34 13.64 -6.86 27.68
CA ARG A 34 12.72 -7.22 26.58
C ARG A 34 13.25 -6.76 25.22
N GLY A 35 13.94 -5.63 25.18
CA GLY A 35 14.57 -5.09 23.97
C GLY A 35 15.80 -5.89 23.51
N VAL A 36 16.61 -6.39 24.46
CA VAL A 36 17.78 -7.25 24.20
C VAL A 36 17.33 -8.66 23.84
N PHE A 37 16.48 -9.27 24.66
CA PHE A 37 16.00 -10.64 24.50
C PHE A 37 14.66 -10.69 23.77
N ARG A 38 14.61 -10.10 22.58
CA ARG A 38 13.39 -10.07 21.75
C ARG A 38 12.82 -11.47 21.57
N GLN A 39 11.53 -11.59 21.83
CA GLN A 39 10.78 -12.83 21.66
C GLN A 39 10.94 -13.33 20.21
N GLY A 40 11.53 -14.51 20.05
CA GLY A 40 11.75 -15.17 18.76
C GLY A 40 13.08 -14.90 18.07
N LEU A 41 13.97 -14.07 18.64
CA LEU A 41 15.34 -13.86 18.13
C LEU A 41 16.42 -14.38 19.08
N SER A 42 16.11 -14.52 20.37
CA SER A 42 17.03 -15.09 21.35
C SER A 42 16.79 -16.58 21.52
N ASP A 43 17.72 -17.40 21.02
CA ASP A 43 17.80 -18.84 21.30
C ASP A 43 18.08 -19.14 22.78
N ARG A 44 18.68 -18.19 23.51
CA ARG A 44 19.02 -18.36 24.94
C ARG A 44 17.84 -18.67 25.86
N LYS A 45 16.60 -18.43 25.42
CA LYS A 45 15.40 -18.84 26.18
C LYS A 45 15.26 -20.37 26.23
N GLU A 46 15.80 -21.08 25.23
CA GLU A 46 15.82 -22.55 25.18
C GLU A 46 16.77 -23.17 26.20
N GLU A 47 17.70 -22.38 26.77
CA GLU A 47 18.58 -22.83 27.86
C GLU A 47 17.78 -23.12 29.16
N GLY A 48 16.56 -22.58 29.29
CA GLY A 48 15.66 -22.83 30.42
C GLY A 48 16.32 -22.50 31.76
N GLU A 49 16.41 -23.49 32.65
CA GLU A 49 17.04 -23.34 33.98
C GLU A 49 18.57 -23.16 33.94
N LEU A 50 19.22 -23.50 32.83
CA LEU A 50 20.67 -23.33 32.67
C LEU A 50 21.07 -21.91 32.30
N PHE A 51 20.09 -21.06 31.97
CA PHE A 51 20.35 -19.68 31.63
C PHE A 51 20.91 -18.90 32.82
N LEU A 52 22.11 -18.36 32.65
CA LEU A 52 22.73 -17.43 33.58
C LEU A 52 22.66 -16.02 32.99
N PRO A 53 21.86 -15.09 33.58
CA PRO A 53 21.81 -13.73 33.10
C PRO A 53 23.20 -13.09 33.24
N PRO A 54 23.61 -12.25 32.28
CA PRO A 54 24.92 -11.61 32.36
C PRO A 54 25.01 -10.75 33.62
N SER A 55 26.11 -10.88 34.37
CA SER A 55 26.43 -10.01 35.49
C SER A 55 26.74 -8.62 34.94
N VAL A 56 25.75 -7.75 34.85
CA VAL A 56 25.94 -6.42 34.26
C VAL A 56 26.29 -5.43 35.37
N CYS A 57 27.51 -4.90 35.31
CA CYS A 57 27.83 -3.68 36.04
C CYS A 57 27.01 -2.51 35.45
N GLY A 58 26.78 -1.45 36.23
CA GLY A 58 25.99 -0.30 35.77
C GLY A 58 26.49 0.32 34.46
N GLN A 59 27.79 0.27 34.19
CA GLN A 59 28.37 0.72 32.91
C GLN A 59 27.92 -0.16 31.72
N ALA A 60 27.86 -1.48 31.90
CA ALA A 60 27.40 -2.39 30.86
C ALA A 60 25.89 -2.19 30.57
N VAL A 61 25.08 -1.98 31.61
CA VAL A 61 23.65 -1.62 31.44
C VAL A 61 23.50 -0.33 30.66
N GLN A 62 24.24 0.71 31.03
CA GLN A 62 24.19 2.00 30.33
C GLN A 62 24.60 1.85 28.87
N ARG A 63 25.68 1.09 28.59
CA ARG A 63 26.12 0.83 27.22
C ARG A 63 25.07 0.04 26.41
N LEU A 64 24.39 -0.92 27.03
CA LEU A 64 23.28 -1.65 26.37
C LEU A 64 22.11 -0.73 26.04
N ARG A 65 21.77 0.24 26.90
CA ARG A 65 20.73 1.24 26.62
C ARG A 65 21.10 2.09 25.40
N GLU A 66 22.33 2.60 25.35
CA GLU A 66 22.85 3.35 24.19
C GLU A 66 22.76 2.52 22.90
N LEU A 67 23.21 1.26 22.94
CA LEU A 67 23.17 0.37 21.77
C LEU A 67 21.74 0.07 21.31
N LEU A 68 20.78 -0.09 22.23
CA LEU A 68 19.37 -0.28 21.86
C LEU A 68 18.77 0.98 21.22
N GLU A 69 19.13 2.17 21.73
CA GLU A 69 18.69 3.44 21.14
C GLU A 69 19.28 3.63 19.74
N GLU A 70 20.56 3.33 19.54
CA GLU A 70 21.25 3.35 18.24
C GLU A 70 20.57 2.38 17.24
N GLU A 71 20.28 1.16 17.68
CA GLU A 71 19.61 0.15 16.88
C GLU A 71 18.16 0.53 16.55
N GLU A 72 17.41 1.13 17.49
CA GLU A 72 16.07 1.66 17.20
C GLU A 72 16.12 2.80 16.19
N ALA A 73 17.10 3.69 16.30
CA ALA A 73 17.33 4.73 15.31
C ALA A 73 17.70 4.13 13.93
N ALA A 74 18.49 3.07 13.88
CA ALA A 74 18.79 2.35 12.65
C ALA A 74 17.53 1.72 12.02
N ARG A 75 16.66 1.09 12.83
CA ARG A 75 15.36 0.57 12.36
C ARG A 75 14.46 1.65 11.79
N ARG A 76 14.34 2.79 12.46
CA ARG A 76 13.56 3.94 11.96
C ARG A 76 14.10 4.43 10.62
N ARG A 77 15.43 4.63 10.51
CA ARG A 77 16.07 5.03 9.24
C ARG A 77 15.86 4.03 8.11
N ARG A 78 15.97 2.72 8.39
CA ARG A 78 15.64 1.65 7.42
C ARG A 78 14.21 1.77 6.93
N GLN A 79 13.25 1.87 7.86
CA GLN A 79 11.84 2.01 7.52
C GLN A 79 11.56 3.28 6.72
N GLU A 80 12.05 4.44 7.16
CA GLU A 80 11.90 5.70 6.44
C GLU A 80 12.49 5.63 5.03
N HIS A 81 13.69 5.08 4.88
CA HIS A 81 14.32 4.93 3.57
C HIS A 81 13.51 3.98 2.69
N PHE A 82 13.11 2.81 3.20
CA PHE A 82 12.24 1.87 2.50
C PHE A 82 10.90 2.48 2.09
N CYS A 83 10.32 3.37 2.91
CA CYS A 83 9.05 4.03 2.63
C CYS A 83 9.24 5.36 1.87
N SER A 84 10.45 5.64 1.36
CA SER A 84 10.76 6.82 0.55
C SER A 84 10.82 6.48 -0.95
N PRO A 85 10.45 7.40 -1.86
CA PRO A 85 10.48 7.11 -3.30
C PRO A 85 11.91 6.81 -3.83
N ALA A 86 12.94 7.15 -3.05
CA ALA A 86 14.35 6.93 -3.39
C ALA A 86 14.80 5.46 -3.25
N PHE A 87 14.12 4.64 -2.45
CA PHE A 87 14.47 3.23 -2.34
C PHE A 87 14.26 2.49 -3.66
N ALA A 88 15.32 1.81 -4.11
CA ALA A 88 15.36 1.01 -5.31
C ALA A 88 15.71 -0.45 -4.95
N VAL A 89 14.97 -1.42 -5.50
CA VAL A 89 15.24 -2.84 -5.24
C VAL A 89 16.64 -3.26 -5.73
N ALA A 90 17.10 -2.67 -6.84
CA ALA A 90 18.41 -2.95 -7.42
C ALA A 90 19.57 -2.36 -6.60
N ASP A 91 19.30 -1.33 -5.82
CA ASP A 91 20.27 -0.68 -4.93
C ASP A 91 19.55 -0.25 -3.64
N PRO A 92 19.36 -1.18 -2.69
CA PRO A 92 18.69 -0.89 -1.43
C PRO A 92 19.41 0.17 -0.59
N GLY A 93 20.70 0.40 -0.83
CA GLY A 93 21.56 1.26 -0.04
C GLY A 93 22.16 0.59 1.21
N PRO A 94 23.07 1.29 1.90
CA PRO A 94 23.89 0.73 2.99
C PRO A 94 23.11 0.50 4.29
N LEU A 95 21.86 0.97 4.38
CA LEU A 95 21.01 0.74 5.54
C LEU A 95 20.47 -0.70 5.59
N PHE A 96 20.59 -1.48 4.51
CA PHE A 96 20.07 -2.83 4.42
C PHE A 96 21.18 -3.87 4.31
N PRO A 97 20.89 -5.15 4.62
CA PRO A 97 21.85 -6.23 4.45
C PRO A 97 22.39 -6.27 3.03
N ALA A 98 23.71 -6.45 2.89
CA ALA A 98 24.35 -6.54 1.57
C ALA A 98 23.78 -7.67 0.69
N SER A 99 23.21 -8.70 1.32
CA SER A 99 22.52 -9.82 0.65
C SER A 99 21.25 -9.41 -0.11
N TRP A 100 20.70 -8.22 0.13
CA TRP A 100 19.55 -7.71 -0.61
C TRP A 100 19.93 -7.17 -1.99
N ALA A 101 21.19 -6.77 -2.18
CA ALA A 101 21.67 -6.37 -3.49
C ALA A 101 21.77 -7.61 -4.40
N PRO A 102 21.31 -7.55 -5.67
CA PRO A 102 21.41 -8.68 -6.59
C PRO A 102 22.87 -9.14 -6.72
N SER A 103 23.14 -10.41 -6.40
CA SER A 103 24.49 -11.01 -6.44
C SER A 103 25.15 -10.99 -7.84
N LEU A 104 24.38 -10.68 -8.89
CA LEU A 104 24.80 -10.70 -10.29
C LEU A 104 25.47 -9.40 -10.79
N ALA A 105 25.63 -8.38 -9.94
CA ALA A 105 26.29 -7.13 -10.38
C ALA A 105 27.83 -7.26 -10.55
N ILE A 106 28.45 -8.36 -10.11
CA ILE A 106 29.92 -8.45 -9.96
C ILE A 106 30.66 -8.84 -11.26
N SER A 107 29.99 -9.17 -12.38
CA SER A 107 30.69 -9.68 -13.58
C SER A 107 30.49 -8.87 -14.88
N ARG A 108 29.95 -7.64 -14.80
CA ARG A 108 29.79 -6.78 -15.99
C ARG A 108 30.70 -5.55 -16.03
N GLN A 109 31.78 -5.54 -15.26
CA GLN A 109 32.67 -4.38 -15.21
C GLN A 109 33.62 -4.27 -16.42
N ASP A 110 33.80 -5.34 -17.22
CA ASP A 110 34.75 -5.33 -18.35
C ASP A 110 34.14 -5.40 -19.75
N ARG A 111 32.80 -5.37 -19.89
CA ARG A 111 32.17 -5.13 -21.19
C ARG A 111 31.57 -3.74 -21.19
N ALA A 112 32.33 -2.80 -21.75
CA ALA A 112 31.86 -1.47 -22.12
C ALA A 112 30.46 -1.58 -22.73
N ALA A 113 29.45 -1.26 -21.93
CA ALA A 113 28.07 -1.27 -22.38
C ALA A 113 27.97 -0.26 -23.53
N PRO A 114 27.33 -0.61 -24.64
CA PRO A 114 27.19 0.32 -25.76
C PRO A 114 26.56 1.63 -25.25
N PRO A 115 27.13 2.79 -25.61
CA PRO A 115 26.57 4.10 -25.28
C PRO A 115 25.20 4.21 -25.95
N GLY A 116 24.15 3.96 -25.19
CA GLY A 116 22.78 3.81 -25.73
C GLY A 116 21.89 2.85 -24.93
N SER A 117 22.45 2.11 -23.99
CA SER A 117 21.67 1.44 -22.95
C SER A 117 21.08 2.53 -22.06
N VAL A 118 19.91 3.05 -22.44
CA VAL A 118 19.12 3.99 -21.64
C VAL A 118 18.94 3.35 -20.28
N GLY A 119 19.77 3.77 -19.31
CA GLY A 119 19.61 3.37 -17.93
C GLY A 119 18.16 3.60 -17.59
N GLN A 120 17.50 2.60 -16.98
CA GLN A 120 16.12 2.71 -16.53
C GLN A 120 16.03 4.00 -15.71
N ALA A 121 15.63 5.09 -16.37
CA ALA A 121 15.55 6.39 -15.75
C ALA A 121 14.59 6.18 -14.60
N ALA A 122 15.09 6.40 -13.37
CA ALA A 122 14.36 6.11 -12.15
C ALA A 122 12.92 6.58 -12.33
N GLN A 123 12.00 5.62 -12.53
CA GLN A 123 10.62 5.95 -12.87
C GLN A 123 10.11 6.85 -11.75
N ARG A 124 9.69 8.06 -12.11
CA ARG A 124 9.28 9.06 -11.13
C ARG A 124 8.03 8.55 -10.42
N LYS A 125 8.21 8.01 -9.23
CA LYS A 125 7.13 7.49 -8.38
C LYS A 125 6.36 8.66 -7.77
N HIS A 126 5.03 8.62 -7.88
CA HIS A 126 4.15 9.62 -7.28
C HIS A 126 3.55 9.07 -6.00
N ALA A 127 3.82 9.71 -4.85
CA ALA A 127 3.27 9.29 -3.56
C ALA A 127 1.74 9.42 -3.54
N ARG A 128 1.07 8.39 -3.02
CA ARG A 128 -0.39 8.30 -2.90
C ARG A 128 -0.82 7.94 -1.46
N PRO A 129 -0.62 8.87 -0.50
CA PRO A 129 -0.98 8.62 0.90
C PRO A 129 -2.49 8.38 1.09
N ASP A 130 -3.32 8.88 0.15
CA ASP A 130 -4.77 8.64 0.12
C ASP A 130 -5.15 7.16 0.10
N TYR A 131 -4.28 6.28 -0.45
CA TYR A 131 -4.51 4.83 -0.46
C TYR A 131 -3.93 4.07 0.73
N LEU A 132 -3.19 4.70 1.64
CA LEU A 132 -2.61 3.98 2.79
C LEU A 132 -3.68 3.28 3.64
N THR A 133 -4.82 3.94 3.84
CA THR A 133 -5.94 3.38 4.61
C THR A 133 -6.63 2.20 3.92
N ASP A 134 -6.63 2.17 2.58
CA ASP A 134 -7.20 1.09 1.79
C ASP A 134 -6.19 -0.05 1.58
N ALA A 135 -4.89 0.25 1.53
CA ALA A 135 -3.82 -0.74 1.40
C ALA A 135 -3.88 -1.81 2.48
N GLY A 136 -4.16 -1.44 3.73
CA GLY A 136 -4.37 -2.40 4.83
C GLY A 136 -5.50 -3.42 4.55
N ARG A 137 -6.55 -3.03 3.81
CA ARG A 137 -7.61 -3.96 3.39
C ARG A 137 -7.14 -4.86 2.27
N LEU A 138 -6.36 -4.29 1.35
CA LEU A 138 -5.88 -4.98 0.17
C LEU A 138 -4.88 -6.07 0.50
N LEU A 139 -4.08 -5.93 1.58
CA LEU A 139 -3.04 -6.87 2.01
C LEU A 139 -3.49 -8.34 1.97
N LYS A 140 -4.74 -8.62 2.36
CA LYS A 140 -5.30 -9.99 2.37
C LYS A 140 -5.57 -10.58 0.98
N SER A 141 -5.61 -9.73 -0.05
CA SER A 141 -5.92 -10.07 -1.44
C SER A 141 -4.82 -9.66 -2.41
N LEU A 142 -3.67 -9.21 -1.91
CA LEU A 142 -2.55 -8.82 -2.77
C LEU A 142 -1.96 -10.06 -3.48
N PRO A 143 -1.43 -9.88 -4.69
CA PRO A 143 -0.64 -10.93 -5.34
C PRO A 143 0.63 -11.24 -4.53
N ALA A 144 1.40 -12.23 -4.99
CA ALA A 144 2.73 -12.47 -4.44
C ALA A 144 3.59 -11.18 -4.53
N PRO A 145 4.34 -10.84 -3.48
CA PRO A 145 5.16 -9.64 -3.48
C PRO A 145 6.27 -9.72 -4.54
N ALA A 146 6.50 -8.62 -5.25
CA ALA A 146 7.60 -8.48 -6.21
C ALA A 146 8.96 -8.35 -5.51
N PHE A 147 8.95 -7.95 -4.24
CA PHE A 147 10.11 -7.90 -3.36
C PHE A 147 9.68 -8.36 -1.98
N ASP A 148 10.43 -9.27 -1.37
CA ASP A 148 10.15 -9.79 -0.04
C ASP A 148 11.46 -10.17 0.63
N GLN A 149 11.89 -9.33 1.57
CA GLN A 149 13.17 -9.52 2.25
C GLN A 149 13.03 -9.32 3.75
N ARG A 150 13.95 -9.94 4.50
CA ARG A 150 14.05 -9.83 5.95
C ARG A 150 15.40 -9.28 6.35
N THR A 151 15.40 -8.49 7.41
CA THR A 151 16.61 -8.05 8.12
C THR A 151 16.92 -8.98 9.29
N GLU A 152 18.12 -8.84 9.86
CA GLU A 152 18.65 -9.68 10.94
C GLU A 152 17.79 -9.60 12.21
N ASP A 153 17.18 -8.44 12.45
CA ASP A 153 16.24 -8.20 13.55
C ASP A 153 14.82 -8.74 13.26
N GLY A 154 14.65 -9.53 12.21
CA GLY A 154 13.39 -10.19 11.85
C GLY A 154 12.35 -9.29 11.20
N ALA A 155 12.63 -8.00 11.00
CA ALA A 155 11.72 -7.11 10.27
C ALA A 155 11.64 -7.53 8.80
N ARG A 156 10.42 -7.61 8.25
CA ARG A 156 10.14 -8.04 6.89
C ARG A 156 9.61 -6.87 6.07
N PHE A 157 10.19 -6.68 4.90
CA PHE A 157 9.91 -5.57 4.01
C PHE A 157 9.41 -6.14 2.69
N ARG A 158 8.22 -5.72 2.25
CA ARG A 158 7.64 -6.22 1.00
C ARG A 158 7.20 -5.11 0.08
N ILE A 159 7.30 -5.37 -1.22
CA ILE A 159 6.76 -4.50 -2.27
C ILE A 159 5.81 -5.32 -3.13
N TYR A 160 4.57 -4.86 -3.21
CA TYR A 160 3.53 -5.42 -4.04
C TYR A 160 3.29 -4.50 -5.24
N GLN A 161 3.12 -5.10 -6.42
CA GLN A 161 2.75 -4.38 -7.64
C GLN A 161 1.29 -4.73 -7.98
N ILE A 162 0.44 -3.70 -8.09
CA ILE A 162 -0.99 -3.83 -8.37
C ILE A 162 -1.33 -2.87 -9.50
N GLY A 163 -1.31 -3.37 -10.74
CA GLY A 163 -1.44 -2.50 -11.91
C GLY A 163 -0.30 -1.48 -11.93
N SER A 164 -0.63 -0.19 -11.80
CA SER A 164 0.36 0.90 -11.69
C SER A 164 0.65 1.36 -10.27
N LEU A 165 0.13 0.67 -9.26
CA LEU A 165 0.42 0.94 -7.87
C LEU A 165 1.53 0.06 -7.33
N GLU A 166 2.48 0.68 -6.65
CA GLU A 166 3.47 0.04 -5.81
C GLU A 166 3.05 0.22 -4.35
N VAL A 167 2.75 -0.87 -3.65
CA VAL A 167 2.42 -0.85 -2.21
C VAL A 167 3.59 -1.42 -1.44
N ARG A 168 4.15 -0.62 -0.53
CA ARG A 168 5.26 -1.02 0.35
C ARG A 168 4.75 -1.29 1.74
N THR A 169 5.15 -2.41 2.30
CA THR A 169 4.73 -2.85 3.63
C THR A 169 5.92 -3.22 4.48
N VAL A 170 5.76 -3.03 5.79
CA VAL A 170 6.72 -3.42 6.81
C VAL A 170 5.98 -4.27 7.84
N GLN A 171 6.62 -5.36 8.25
CA GLN A 171 6.15 -6.23 9.31
C GLN A 171 7.30 -6.37 10.32
N GLN A 172 7.10 -5.82 11.53
CA GLN A 172 8.03 -6.04 12.63
C GLN A 172 8.01 -7.50 13.08
N ALA A 173 9.07 -7.98 13.73
CA ALA A 173 9.12 -9.35 14.26
C ALA A 173 7.91 -9.64 15.16
N GLY A 174 7.13 -10.67 14.83
CA GLY A 174 5.87 -11.01 15.53
C GLY A 174 4.71 -10.02 15.33
N GLY A 175 4.92 -8.91 14.62
CA GLY A 175 3.93 -7.88 14.38
C GLY A 175 3.00 -8.18 13.20
N GLN A 176 1.92 -7.39 13.10
CA GLN A 176 1.07 -7.37 11.91
C GLN A 176 1.77 -6.62 10.78
N GLU A 177 1.56 -7.09 9.55
CA GLU A 177 2.01 -6.37 8.37
C GLU A 177 1.21 -5.08 8.18
N ALA A 178 1.91 -3.97 7.96
CA ALA A 178 1.30 -2.67 7.72
C ALA A 178 1.87 -2.02 6.46
N ALA A 179 1.00 -1.42 5.64
CA ALA A 179 1.42 -0.59 4.53
C ALA A 179 2.05 0.70 5.05
N CYS A 180 3.25 1.04 4.59
CA CYS A 180 3.96 2.25 4.99
C CYS A 180 4.08 3.28 3.87
N ALA A 181 3.98 2.86 2.61
CA ALA A 181 3.96 3.76 1.46
C ALA A 181 3.15 3.15 0.30
N VAL A 182 2.51 4.02 -0.48
CA VAL A 182 1.89 3.67 -1.75
C VAL A 182 2.36 4.67 -2.80
N TYR A 183 2.82 4.17 -3.94
CA TYR A 183 3.24 4.97 -5.08
C TYR A 183 2.47 4.59 -6.34
N SER A 184 2.33 5.54 -7.25
CA SER A 184 1.95 5.26 -8.63
C SER A 184 3.16 5.39 -9.55
N SER A 185 3.34 4.42 -10.45
CA SER A 185 4.39 4.42 -11.48
C SER A 185 4.03 5.29 -12.70
N VAL A 186 2.78 5.73 -12.77
CA VAL A 186 2.28 6.53 -13.89
C VAL A 186 2.75 7.95 -13.68
N ALA A 187 3.48 8.46 -14.67
CA ALA A 187 3.84 9.86 -14.70
C ALA A 187 2.57 10.66 -14.46
N ALA A 188 2.61 11.57 -13.47
CA ALA A 188 1.49 12.47 -13.22
C ALA A 188 1.03 12.99 -14.58
N PRO A 189 -0.25 12.77 -14.96
CA PRO A 189 -0.69 13.06 -16.30
C PRO A 189 -0.21 14.47 -16.61
N SER A 190 0.65 14.58 -17.64
CA SER A 190 1.20 15.85 -18.12
C SER A 190 0.04 16.80 -18.07
N GLN A 191 0.05 17.77 -17.14
CA GLN A 191 -1.14 18.51 -16.74
C GLN A 191 -1.82 18.92 -18.04
N ALA A 192 -2.85 18.19 -18.43
CA ALA A 192 -3.60 18.54 -19.61
C ALA A 192 -4.05 19.95 -19.28
N SER A 193 -3.78 20.88 -20.20
CA SER A 193 -4.06 22.29 -19.95
C SER A 193 -5.44 22.35 -19.30
N PRO A 194 -5.64 23.12 -18.22
CA PRO A 194 -6.95 23.17 -17.55
C PRO A 194 -8.10 23.52 -18.52
N ASP A 195 -7.76 24.03 -19.71
CA ASP A 195 -8.63 24.31 -20.84
C ASP A 195 -8.79 23.18 -21.86
N SER A 196 -8.26 21.96 -21.64
CA SER A 196 -8.50 20.81 -22.52
C SER A 196 -9.94 20.32 -22.35
N ARG A 197 -10.90 21.11 -22.85
CA ARG A 197 -12.29 20.72 -22.97
C ARG A 197 -12.35 19.58 -23.97
N VAL A 198 -12.85 18.43 -23.53
CA VAL A 198 -13.19 17.34 -24.44
C VAL A 198 -14.28 17.85 -25.37
N ALA A 199 -14.08 17.71 -26.68
CA ALA A 199 -15.09 18.14 -27.63
C ALA A 199 -16.33 17.25 -27.46
N GLU A 200 -17.51 17.84 -27.35
CA GLU A 200 -18.75 17.07 -27.21
C GLU A 200 -19.01 16.12 -28.39
N THR A 201 -18.50 16.49 -29.58
CA THR A 201 -18.58 15.67 -30.79
C THR A 201 -17.53 14.57 -30.86
N GLU A 202 -16.62 14.49 -29.88
CA GLU A 202 -15.61 13.46 -29.84
C GLU A 202 -16.25 12.09 -29.62
N ARG A 203 -15.79 11.10 -30.41
CA ARG A 203 -16.31 9.73 -30.36
C ARG A 203 -15.73 9.00 -29.17
N ILE A 204 -16.56 8.21 -28.52
CA ILE A 204 -16.17 7.30 -27.46
C ILE A 204 -15.65 6.02 -28.13
N SER A 205 -14.39 5.68 -27.88
CA SER A 205 -13.74 4.49 -28.42
C SER A 205 -13.95 3.27 -27.52
N LYS A 206 -13.98 3.47 -26.20
CA LYS A 206 -14.12 2.36 -25.23
C LYS A 206 -14.88 2.80 -23.99
N VAL A 207 -15.66 1.88 -23.43
CA VAL A 207 -16.33 2.07 -22.15
C VAL A 207 -15.96 0.94 -21.19
N ARG A 208 -15.69 1.29 -19.93
CA ARG A 208 -15.36 0.34 -18.87
C ARG A 208 -16.18 0.64 -17.62
N GLN A 209 -16.87 -0.37 -17.11
CA GLN A 209 -17.57 -0.29 -15.83
C GLN A 209 -16.69 -0.89 -14.73
N TYR A 210 -16.60 -0.18 -13.61
CA TYR A 210 -15.85 -0.61 -12.45
C TYR A 210 -16.74 -0.70 -11.21
N VAL A 211 -16.36 -1.58 -10.29
CA VAL A 211 -16.93 -1.67 -8.94
C VAL A 211 -15.84 -1.63 -7.88
N GLU A 212 -16.07 -0.80 -6.87
CA GLU A 212 -15.22 -0.63 -5.70
C GLU A 212 -15.97 -1.05 -4.44
N LYS A 213 -15.24 -1.68 -3.50
CA LYS A 213 -15.74 -1.92 -2.16
C LYS A 213 -15.44 -0.70 -1.29
N ARG A 214 -16.47 -0.04 -0.77
CA ARG A 214 -16.40 1.01 0.23
C ARG A 214 -16.70 0.45 1.62
N GLY A 215 -15.96 0.96 2.61
CA GLY A 215 -16.15 0.66 4.02
C GLY A 215 -14.97 -0.09 4.64
N LYS A 216 -14.73 0.18 5.92
CA LYS A 216 -13.68 -0.49 6.70
C LYS A 216 -14.01 -1.98 6.74
N GLN A 217 -13.12 -2.82 6.18
CA GLN A 217 -13.13 -4.26 6.37
C GLN A 217 -12.61 -4.60 7.78
N GLY A 218 -13.06 -3.85 8.79
CA GLY A 218 -12.91 -4.25 10.18
C GLY A 218 -13.85 -5.42 10.47
N GLU A 219 -13.60 -6.11 11.58
CA GLU A 219 -14.50 -7.14 12.11
C GLU A 219 -15.93 -6.62 12.09
N ARG A 220 -16.72 -7.18 11.18
CA ARG A 220 -18.13 -6.83 11.11
C ARG A 220 -18.78 -7.41 12.34
N ALA A 221 -19.32 -6.54 13.19
CA ALA A 221 -20.29 -6.97 14.18
C ALA A 221 -21.36 -7.82 13.46
N PRO A 222 -21.76 -8.97 14.04
CA PRO A 222 -22.91 -9.72 13.53
C PRO A 222 -24.10 -8.77 13.34
N GLY A 223 -24.66 -8.72 12.13
CA GLY A 223 -25.76 -7.80 11.77
C GLY A 223 -25.34 -6.48 11.12
N ALA A 224 -24.04 -6.19 10.96
CA ALA A 224 -23.61 -5.00 10.23
C ALA A 224 -24.03 -5.07 8.73
N PRO A 225 -24.54 -3.96 8.15
CA PRO A 225 -25.01 -3.94 6.77
C PRO A 225 -23.93 -4.37 5.76
N PRO A 226 -24.28 -4.96 4.61
CA PRO A 226 -23.34 -5.35 3.56
C PRO A 226 -22.43 -4.18 3.16
N PRO A 227 -21.17 -4.43 2.73
CA PRO A 227 -20.25 -3.35 2.46
C PRO A 227 -20.76 -2.55 1.26
N LEU A 228 -20.68 -1.23 1.36
CA LEU A 228 -21.16 -0.37 0.30
C LEU A 228 -20.35 -0.62 -0.96
N ARG A 229 -21.01 -0.82 -2.10
CA ARG A 229 -20.34 -0.92 -3.39
C ARG A 229 -20.54 0.39 -4.15
N ARG A 230 -19.45 0.92 -4.69
CA ARG A 230 -19.47 2.10 -5.55
C ARG A 230 -19.25 1.65 -6.99
N PHE A 231 -20.11 2.09 -7.90
CA PHE A 231 -20.01 1.80 -9.31
C PHE A 231 -19.70 3.08 -10.07
N TYR A 232 -18.80 3.00 -11.04
CA TYR A 232 -18.45 4.11 -11.91
C TYR A 232 -18.13 3.58 -13.31
N VAL A 233 -18.13 4.49 -14.26
CA VAL A 233 -17.84 4.23 -15.66
C VAL A 233 -16.69 5.12 -16.10
N VAL A 234 -15.79 4.55 -16.89
CA VAL A 234 -14.72 5.25 -17.57
C VAL A 234 -15.00 5.19 -19.06
N LEU A 235 -15.15 6.36 -19.67
CA LEU A 235 -15.27 6.54 -21.12
C LEU A 235 -13.91 6.96 -21.66
N GLU A 236 -13.34 6.18 -22.56
CA GLU A 236 -12.14 6.55 -23.31
C GLU A 236 -12.59 7.07 -24.68
N THR A 237 -12.05 8.19 -25.08
CA THR A 237 -12.35 8.86 -26.34
C THR A 237 -11.33 8.49 -27.43
N GLU A 238 -11.63 8.77 -28.69
CA GLU A 238 -10.69 8.50 -29.80
C GLU A 238 -9.38 9.31 -29.70
N ARG A 239 -9.36 10.48 -29.03
CA ARG A 239 -8.11 11.24 -28.78
C ARG A 239 -7.44 10.87 -27.46
N GLY A 240 -7.81 9.73 -26.86
CA GLY A 240 -7.19 9.22 -25.64
C GLY A 240 -7.55 9.96 -24.36
N GLN A 241 -8.55 10.86 -24.38
CA GLN A 241 -9.09 11.46 -23.15
C GLN A 241 -9.89 10.42 -22.38
N SER A 242 -9.80 10.44 -21.06
CA SER A 242 -10.56 9.56 -20.17
C SER A 242 -11.58 10.37 -19.37
N ILE A 243 -12.82 9.91 -19.31
CA ILE A 243 -13.90 10.58 -18.58
C ILE A 243 -14.43 9.61 -17.54
N LEU A 244 -14.37 9.98 -16.27
CA LEU A 244 -15.01 9.25 -15.18
C LEU A 244 -16.40 9.82 -14.91
N THR A 245 -17.40 8.95 -14.84
CA THR A 245 -18.76 9.30 -14.45
C THR A 245 -19.31 8.32 -13.40
N GLU A 246 -19.90 8.86 -12.33
CA GLU A 246 -20.44 8.06 -11.22
C GLU A 246 -21.61 8.75 -10.53
N LEU A 247 -22.58 7.95 -10.05
CA LEU A 247 -23.65 8.43 -9.17
C LEU A 247 -23.17 8.35 -7.70
N LEU A 248 -23.06 9.51 -7.06
CA LEU A 248 -22.62 9.68 -5.68
C LEU A 248 -23.74 9.41 -4.67
N GLU A 249 -23.35 9.29 -3.40
CA GLU A 249 -24.25 8.95 -2.28
C GLU A 249 -25.29 10.04 -1.99
N ASP A 250 -25.03 11.28 -2.41
CA ASP A 250 -25.95 12.42 -2.34
C ASP A 250 -26.92 12.48 -3.53
N GLY A 251 -26.88 11.48 -4.44
CA GLY A 251 -27.68 11.44 -5.65
C GLY A 251 -27.12 12.28 -6.80
N THR A 252 -26.00 12.99 -6.61
CA THR A 252 -25.38 13.78 -7.68
C THR A 252 -24.59 12.90 -8.64
N VAL A 253 -24.58 13.25 -9.92
CA VAL A 253 -23.74 12.59 -10.93
C VAL A 253 -22.45 13.37 -11.11
N ARG A 254 -21.34 12.78 -10.65
CA ARG A 254 -19.99 13.30 -10.86
C ARG A 254 -19.54 13.02 -12.29
N TRP A 255 -18.94 14.02 -12.92
CA TRP A 255 -18.32 13.93 -14.24
C TRP A 255 -16.93 14.57 -14.18
N ALA A 256 -15.88 13.78 -14.42
CA ALA A 256 -14.51 14.23 -14.30
C ALA A 256 -13.71 13.82 -15.54
N VAL A 257 -13.21 14.82 -16.26
CA VAL A 257 -12.29 14.62 -17.39
C VAL A 257 -10.88 14.46 -16.86
N ASN A 258 -10.18 13.44 -17.35
CA ASN A 258 -8.81 13.05 -17.00
C ASN A 258 -8.52 13.13 -15.49
N PRO A 259 -9.26 12.38 -14.64
CA PRO A 259 -9.01 12.38 -13.21
C PRO A 259 -7.57 11.93 -12.94
N LYS A 260 -6.81 12.72 -12.19
CA LYS A 260 -5.40 12.43 -11.86
C LYS A 260 -5.22 11.11 -11.11
N ASP A 261 -6.26 10.66 -10.41
CA ASP A 261 -6.29 9.45 -9.61
C ASP A 261 -6.87 8.23 -10.34
N LEU A 262 -7.32 8.39 -11.59
CA LEU A 262 -8.12 7.39 -12.30
C LEU A 262 -7.43 6.02 -12.35
N GLU A 263 -6.15 5.98 -12.69
CA GLU A 263 -5.47 4.71 -12.91
C GLU A 263 -5.20 3.94 -11.61
N ALA A 264 -4.80 4.66 -10.56
CA ALA A 264 -4.67 4.10 -9.24
C ALA A 264 -6.01 3.57 -8.73
N ARG A 265 -7.07 4.34 -8.94
CA ARG A 265 -8.44 3.97 -8.60
C ARG A 265 -8.89 2.70 -9.37
N ASN A 266 -8.62 2.64 -10.67
CA ASN A 266 -8.89 1.46 -11.50
C ASN A 266 -8.11 0.23 -11.04
N SER A 267 -6.87 0.39 -10.54
CA SER A 267 -6.03 -0.69 -10.03
C SER A 267 -6.59 -1.34 -8.76
N LEU A 268 -7.40 -0.60 -7.99
CA LEU A 268 -8.07 -1.09 -6.78
C LEU A 268 -9.50 -1.58 -7.04
N ALA A 269 -10.07 -1.23 -8.19
CA ALA A 269 -11.41 -1.60 -8.57
C ALA A 269 -11.43 -2.91 -9.36
N LYS A 270 -12.59 -3.56 -9.37
CA LYS A 270 -12.84 -4.68 -10.27
C LYS A 270 -13.57 -4.16 -11.51
N ALA A 271 -12.99 -4.38 -12.69
CA ALA A 271 -13.71 -4.20 -13.95
C ALA A 271 -14.83 -5.25 -14.07
N VAL A 272 -16.06 -4.80 -14.30
CA VAL A 272 -17.24 -5.68 -14.45
C VAL A 272 -17.78 -5.70 -15.86
N CYS A 273 -17.46 -4.68 -16.67
CA CYS A 273 -17.82 -4.58 -18.08
C CYS A 273 -16.71 -3.85 -18.83
N VAL A 274 -16.36 -4.32 -20.02
CA VAL A 274 -15.43 -3.66 -20.94
C VAL A 274 -16.01 -3.84 -22.33
N SER A 275 -16.29 -2.74 -23.03
CA SER A 275 -16.85 -2.78 -24.37
C SER A 275 -16.15 -1.79 -25.28
N ASP A 276 -15.88 -2.23 -26.50
CA ASP A 276 -15.44 -1.37 -27.60
C ASP A 276 -16.66 -0.65 -28.19
N CYS A 277 -16.53 0.65 -28.45
CA CYS A 277 -17.60 1.51 -28.94
C CYS A 277 -17.39 1.98 -30.39
N LEU A 278 -16.35 1.50 -31.10
CA LEU A 278 -16.01 1.94 -32.45
C LEU A 278 -17.17 1.82 -33.45
N GLY A 279 -18.05 0.81 -33.29
CA GLY A 279 -19.24 0.61 -34.14
C GLY A 279 -20.50 1.38 -33.73
N ALA A 280 -20.57 1.90 -32.50
CA ALA A 280 -21.80 2.50 -31.95
C ALA A 280 -21.97 3.99 -32.33
N SER A 281 -20.93 4.65 -32.85
CA SER A 281 -20.90 6.09 -33.16
C SER A 281 -21.27 7.01 -31.98
N ALA A 282 -21.22 6.51 -30.75
CA ALA A 282 -21.54 7.26 -29.55
C ALA A 282 -20.53 8.39 -29.34
N THR A 283 -21.04 9.58 -29.03
CA THR A 283 -20.22 10.78 -28.76
C THR A 283 -20.25 11.15 -27.29
N VAL A 284 -19.32 12.02 -26.88
CA VAL A 284 -19.31 12.59 -25.53
C VAL A 284 -20.62 13.33 -25.23
N ARG A 285 -21.22 14.02 -26.22
CA ARG A 285 -22.53 14.65 -26.12
C ARG A 285 -23.61 13.65 -25.69
N ASP A 286 -23.62 12.46 -26.31
CA ASP A 286 -24.64 11.45 -26.01
C ASP A 286 -24.60 10.95 -24.57
N ALA A 287 -23.39 10.86 -24.01
CA ALA A 287 -23.17 10.52 -22.62
C ALA A 287 -23.54 11.68 -21.69
N MET A 288 -23.32 12.93 -22.10
CA MET A 288 -23.75 14.12 -21.37
C MET A 288 -25.27 14.26 -21.34
N ASP A 289 -25.95 14.06 -22.47
CA ASP A 289 -27.41 14.09 -22.57
C ASP A 289 -28.02 13.02 -21.65
N PHE A 290 -27.50 11.79 -21.72
CA PHE A 290 -27.92 10.72 -20.80
C PHE A 290 -27.69 11.08 -19.33
N ARG A 291 -26.57 11.73 -19.01
CA ARG A 291 -26.30 12.22 -17.65
C ARG A 291 -27.36 13.24 -17.23
N ALA A 292 -27.71 14.20 -18.09
CA ALA A 292 -28.72 15.22 -17.79
C ALA A 292 -30.10 14.57 -17.53
N ASP A 293 -30.50 13.61 -18.38
CA ASP A 293 -31.76 12.86 -18.21
C ASP A 293 -31.79 12.10 -16.88
N GLN A 294 -30.67 11.49 -16.49
CA GLN A 294 -30.59 10.75 -15.22
C GLN A 294 -30.67 11.67 -14.00
N VAL A 295 -30.08 12.86 -14.04
CA VAL A 295 -30.19 13.85 -12.95
C VAL A 295 -31.65 14.27 -12.74
N LEU A 296 -32.42 14.42 -13.82
CA LEU A 296 -33.84 14.75 -13.74
C LEU A 296 -34.68 13.57 -13.23
N SER A 297 -34.36 12.34 -13.63
CA SER A 297 -35.12 11.14 -13.26
C SER A 297 -34.84 10.66 -11.83
N LEU A 298 -33.64 10.90 -11.30
CA LEU A 298 -33.17 10.37 -10.01
C LEU A 298 -33.40 11.32 -8.83
N ALA A 299 -34.45 12.15 -8.85
CA ALA A 299 -34.82 13.05 -7.75
C ALA A 299 -35.20 12.35 -6.40
N GLY A 300 -34.82 11.08 -6.20
CA GLY A 300 -35.05 10.28 -5.01
C GLY A 300 -33.76 9.92 -4.25
N ALA A 301 -33.94 9.30 -3.08
CA ALA A 301 -32.84 8.88 -2.23
C ALA A 301 -31.89 7.89 -2.94
N PHE A 302 -30.58 8.09 -2.75
CA PHE A 302 -29.54 7.22 -3.27
C PHE A 302 -29.73 5.77 -2.80
N SER A 303 -29.48 4.84 -3.71
CA SER A 303 -29.35 3.41 -3.40
C SER A 303 -28.22 2.79 -4.21
N GLN A 304 -27.60 1.72 -3.68
CA GLN A 304 -26.58 0.98 -4.44
C GLN A 304 -27.10 0.43 -5.77
N SER A 305 -28.38 0.05 -5.81
CA SER A 305 -29.03 -0.41 -7.02
C SER A 305 -29.19 0.72 -8.04
N ALA A 306 -29.45 1.97 -7.62
CA ALA A 306 -29.44 3.13 -8.49
C ALA A 306 -28.04 3.39 -9.08
N SER A 307 -26.98 3.38 -8.25
CA SER A 307 -25.60 3.56 -8.72
C SER A 307 -25.18 2.47 -9.72
N LYS A 308 -25.51 1.21 -9.44
CA LYS A 308 -25.26 0.08 -10.35
C LYS A 308 -26.02 0.24 -11.67
N ARG A 309 -27.30 0.61 -11.63
CA ARG A 309 -28.14 0.82 -12.82
C ARG A 309 -27.59 1.97 -13.67
N PHE A 310 -27.32 3.12 -13.07
CA PHE A 310 -26.71 4.26 -13.74
C PHE A 310 -25.45 3.86 -14.53
N ALA A 311 -24.52 3.17 -13.86
CA ALA A 311 -23.28 2.74 -14.50
C ALA A 311 -23.51 1.73 -15.64
N ARG A 312 -24.44 0.78 -15.47
CA ARG A 312 -24.78 -0.19 -16.51
C ARG A 312 -25.45 0.48 -17.71
N ASP A 313 -26.40 1.37 -17.46
CA ASP A 313 -27.20 2.01 -18.49
C ASP A 313 -26.36 3.01 -19.29
N MET A 314 -25.39 3.70 -18.64
CA MET A 314 -24.36 4.48 -19.31
C MET A 314 -23.52 3.62 -20.28
N CYS A 315 -23.09 2.42 -19.85
CA CYS A 315 -22.36 1.50 -20.74
C CYS A 315 -23.21 1.09 -21.94
N LEU A 316 -24.47 0.70 -21.71
CA LEU A 316 -25.40 0.34 -22.78
C LEU A 316 -25.65 1.48 -23.76
N ARG A 317 -25.75 2.72 -23.27
CA ARG A 317 -25.92 3.91 -24.12
C ARG A 317 -24.74 4.10 -25.06
N CYS A 318 -23.52 3.85 -24.60
CA CYS A 318 -22.31 4.03 -25.42
C CYS A 318 -22.10 2.91 -26.44
N THR A 319 -22.69 1.71 -26.23
CA THR A 319 -22.46 0.54 -27.08
C THR A 319 -23.58 0.23 -28.06
N ARG A 320 -24.74 0.91 -27.96
CA ARG A 320 -25.86 0.68 -28.88
C ARG A 320 -25.60 1.34 -30.23
N PRO A 321 -25.73 0.62 -31.36
CA PRO A 321 -25.76 1.24 -32.68
C PRO A 321 -26.91 2.23 -32.75
N ARG A 322 -26.69 3.36 -33.43
CA ARG A 322 -27.74 4.32 -33.77
C ARG A 322 -28.55 3.86 -34.97
#